data_AF-A0A5M7PUH7-F1
#
_entry.id   AF-A0A5M7PUH7-F1
#
_cell.length_a   1.000
_cell.length_b   1.000
_cell.length_c   1.000
_cell.angle_alpha   90.00
_cell.angle_beta   90.00
_cell.angle_gamma   90.00
#
_symmetry.space_group_name_H-M   'P 1'
#
loop_
_entity.id
_entity.type
_entity.pdbx_description
1 polymer ?
#
loop_
_entity_poly.entity_id
_entity_poly.type
_entity_poly.pdbx_seq_one_letter_code
_entity_poly.pdbx_strand_id
1 'polypeptide(L)'
;MDDVILRAEVRGNRHPQLPGQVWQAPQFSLFVTAGRVSLALGWDVFSALVRYMQARAWLGATHEWSARDSRVSLYIPRGEGSRTVLGLDGVHITMTPEEYLALEAGLLAAVAAPDVAPVLAELRAVYGDL
;
A
#
# COMPACT_ATOMS: atom_id res chain seq x y z
N MET A 1 -0.55 -22.63 -0.38
CA MET A 1 -0.99 -21.30 0.06
C MET A 1 -0.60 -20.38 -1.06
N ASP A 2 -1.57 -19.69 -1.67
CA ASP A 2 -1.24 -18.76 -2.75
C ASP A 2 -0.77 -17.46 -2.10
N ASP A 3 0.52 -17.15 -2.24
CA ASP A 3 1.11 -15.94 -1.67
C ASP A 3 0.38 -14.69 -2.20
N VAL A 4 0.00 -13.79 -1.29
CA VAL A 4 -0.54 -12.48 -1.65
C VAL A 4 0.64 -11.54 -1.91
N ILE A 5 0.77 -11.07 -3.14
CA ILE A 5 1.84 -10.15 -3.55
C ILE A 5 1.23 -8.77 -3.81
N LEU A 6 1.70 -7.77 -3.05
CA LEU A 6 1.50 -6.36 -3.38
C LEU A 6 2.72 -5.85 -4.12
N ARG A 7 2.53 -5.32 -5.33
CA ARG A 7 3.58 -4.68 -6.12
C ARG A 7 3.15 -3.26 -6.48
N ALA A 8 3.89 -2.27 -6.00
CA ALA A 8 3.76 -0.91 -6.49
C ALA A 8 4.67 -0.70 -7.71
N GLU A 9 4.14 -0.09 -8.77
CA GLU A 9 4.91 0.30 -9.94
C GLU A 9 4.69 1.78 -10.23
N VAL A 10 5.79 2.52 -10.37
CA VAL A 10 5.79 3.89 -10.90
C VAL A 10 6.42 3.88 -12.29
N ARG A 11 5.64 4.30 -13.29
CA ARG A 11 6.02 4.41 -14.69
C ARG A 11 6.07 5.87 -15.11
N GLY A 12 7.03 6.20 -15.97
CA GLY A 12 7.26 7.57 -16.40
C GLY A 12 7.96 8.40 -15.32
N ASN A 13 8.61 9.47 -15.78
CA ASN A 13 9.28 10.51 -15.00
C ASN A 13 9.84 10.07 -13.61
N ARG A 14 10.90 9.25 -13.63
CA ARG A 14 11.59 8.76 -12.41
C ARG A 14 12.68 9.72 -11.89
N HIS A 15 12.77 10.90 -12.50
CA HIS A 15 13.79 11.90 -12.20
C HIS A 15 13.13 13.27 -12.04
N PRO A 16 13.75 14.17 -11.26
CA PRO A 16 13.26 15.54 -11.14
C PRO A 16 13.23 16.17 -12.53
N GLN A 17 12.09 16.74 -12.90
CA GLN A 17 11.97 17.45 -14.18
C GLN A 17 12.85 18.70 -14.18
N LEU A 18 13.62 18.84 -15.25
CA LEU A 18 14.42 20.04 -15.46
C LEU A 18 13.53 21.22 -15.86
N PRO A 19 13.87 22.45 -15.44
CA PRO A 19 13.13 23.64 -15.83
C PRO A 19 12.95 23.74 -17.35
N GLY A 20 11.72 24.00 -17.80
CA GLY A 20 11.37 24.17 -19.21
C GLY A 20 10.91 22.90 -19.95
N GLN A 21 10.89 21.73 -19.29
CA GLN A 21 10.26 20.53 -19.86
C GLN A 21 8.75 20.50 -19.63
N VAL A 22 8.02 19.88 -20.56
CA VAL A 22 6.57 19.64 -20.40
C VAL A 22 6.36 18.61 -19.30
N TRP A 23 5.51 18.94 -18.32
CA TRP A 23 5.23 18.04 -17.21
C TRP A 23 4.62 16.72 -17.67
N GLN A 24 5.33 15.63 -17.41
CA GLN A 24 4.82 14.27 -17.54
C GLN A 24 4.54 13.72 -16.14
N ALA A 25 3.25 13.62 -15.80
CA ALA A 25 2.83 12.99 -14.56
C ALA A 25 3.31 11.54 -14.51
N PRO A 26 3.96 11.08 -13.42
CA PRO A 26 4.25 9.68 -13.24
C PRO A 26 2.94 8.91 -13.09
N GLN A 27 2.84 7.74 -13.72
CA GLN A 27 1.73 6.82 -13.55
C GLN A 27 2.04 5.87 -12.40
N PHE A 28 1.16 5.83 -11.41
CA PHE A 28 1.24 4.91 -10.29
C PHE A 28 0.26 3.74 -10.49
N SER A 29 0.70 2.53 -10.19
CA SER A 29 -0.17 1.35 -10.16
C SER A 29 0.21 0.45 -8.99
N LEU A 30 -0.74 0.13 -8.13
CA LEU A 30 -0.62 -0.90 -7.12
C LEU A 30 -1.27 -2.18 -7.65
N PHE A 31 -0.46 -3.23 -7.80
CA PHE A 31 -0.87 -4.55 -8.21
C PHE A 31 -1.09 -5.45 -7.01
N VAL A 32 -2.27 -6.03 -6.91
CA VAL A 32 -2.58 -7.10 -5.95
C VAL A 32 -2.65 -8.40 -6.73
N THR A 33 -1.74 -9.34 -6.45
CA THR A 33 -1.79 -10.68 -7.02
C THR A 33 -2.06 -11.69 -5.91
N ALA A 34 -3.20 -12.37 -5.98
CA ALA A 34 -3.55 -13.46 -5.07
C ALA A 34 -4.28 -14.54 -5.87
N GLY A 35 -3.66 -15.73 -6.00
CA GLY A 35 -4.17 -16.79 -6.85
C GLY A 35 -4.29 -16.36 -8.33
N ARG A 36 -5.52 -16.16 -8.83
CA ARG A 36 -5.82 -15.79 -10.22
C ARG A 36 -6.30 -14.34 -10.41
N VAL A 37 -6.28 -13.53 -9.36
CA VAL A 37 -6.79 -12.14 -9.40
C VAL A 37 -5.60 -11.18 -9.49
N SER A 38 -5.65 -10.27 -10.47
CA SER A 38 -4.71 -9.15 -10.63
C SER A 38 -5.49 -7.85 -10.76
N LEU A 39 -5.33 -6.94 -9.80
CA LEU A 39 -6.00 -5.63 -9.80
C LEU A 39 -4.96 -4.54 -9.96
N ALA A 40 -5.28 -3.49 -10.72
CA ALA A 40 -4.47 -2.28 -10.80
C ALA A 40 -5.20 -1.15 -10.05
N LEU A 41 -4.65 -0.74 -8.92
CA LEU A 41 -5.22 0.27 -8.03
C LEU A 41 -4.43 1.58 -8.16
N GLY A 42 -5.14 2.70 -8.00
CA GLY A 42 -4.59 4.05 -8.15
C GLY A 42 -3.86 4.57 -6.91
N TRP A 43 -3.35 5.81 -7.03
CA TRP A 43 -2.64 6.53 -5.97
C TRP A 43 -3.43 6.57 -4.65
N ASP A 44 -4.72 6.89 -4.71
CA ASP A 44 -5.55 7.06 -3.51
C ASP A 44 -5.58 5.82 -2.62
N VAL A 45 -5.70 4.64 -3.24
CA VAL A 45 -5.74 3.35 -2.53
C VAL A 45 -4.38 3.04 -1.92
N PHE A 46 -3.30 3.31 -2.66
CA PHE A 46 -1.93 3.15 -2.16
C PHE A 46 -1.62 4.11 -1.00
N SER A 47 -1.94 5.39 -1.13
CA SER A 47 -1.70 6.41 -0.11
C SER A 47 -2.42 6.04 1.20
N ALA A 48 -3.71 5.69 1.11
CA ALA A 48 -4.49 5.26 2.26
C ALA A 48 -3.93 3.97 2.91
N LEU A 49 -3.54 2.99 2.09
CA LEU A 49 -2.96 1.74 2.56
C LEU A 49 -1.65 1.98 3.33
N VAL A 50 -0.71 2.72 2.73
CA VAL A 50 0.58 3.04 3.36
C VAL A 50 0.36 3.80 4.66
N ARG A 51 -0.55 4.77 4.68
CA ARG A 51 -0.89 5.53 5.90
C ARG A 51 -1.37 4.62 7.03
N TYR A 52 -2.29 3.70 6.73
CA TYR A 52 -2.81 2.76 7.73
C TYR A 52 -1.76 1.77 8.22
N MET A 53 -0.96 1.22 7.32
CA MET A 53 0.16 0.35 7.67
C MET A 53 1.20 1.05 8.53
N GLN A 54 1.57 2.30 8.19
CA GLN A 54 2.47 3.12 9.01
C GLN A 54 1.88 3.42 10.39
N ALA A 55 0.60 3.79 10.47
CA ALA A 55 -0.07 4.07 11.74
C ALA A 55 -0.10 2.83 12.64
N ARG A 56 -0.42 1.65 12.09
CA ARG A 56 -0.40 0.39 12.84
C ARG A 56 1.02 0.03 13.30
N ALA A 57 2.00 0.11 12.41
CA ALA A 57 3.40 -0.18 12.71
C ALA A 57 3.95 0.75 13.80
N TRP A 58 3.62 2.05 13.75
CA TRP A 58 4.00 3.03 14.76
C TRP A 58 3.39 2.74 16.13
N LEU A 59 2.13 2.29 16.17
CA LEU A 59 1.46 1.88 17.42
C LEU A 59 1.96 0.53 17.95
N GLY A 60 2.68 -0.26 17.15
CA GLY A 60 3.09 -1.62 17.52
C GLY A 60 1.92 -2.59 17.73
N ALA A 61 0.73 -2.28 17.22
CA ALA A 61 -0.49 -3.03 17.48
C ALA A 61 -0.52 -4.35 16.70
N THR A 62 -0.20 -5.47 17.36
CA THR A 62 -0.15 -6.81 16.74
C THR A 62 -1.50 -7.54 16.75
N HIS A 63 -2.47 -7.06 17.53
CA HIS A 63 -3.84 -7.57 17.58
C HIS A 63 -4.82 -6.42 17.81
N GLU A 64 -6.11 -6.67 17.61
CA GLU A 64 -7.19 -5.72 17.94
C GLU A 64 -7.01 -4.34 17.31
N TRP A 65 -6.73 -4.33 16.01
CA TRP A 65 -6.54 -3.08 15.28
C TRP A 65 -7.45 -3.02 14.07
N SER A 66 -8.05 -1.86 13.85
CA SER A 66 -8.86 -1.64 12.66
C SER A 66 -8.74 -0.21 12.17
N ALA A 67 -8.66 -0.05 10.86
CA ALA A 67 -8.78 1.23 10.18
C ALA A 67 -9.63 1.06 8.93
N ARG A 68 -10.42 2.07 8.58
CA ARG A 68 -11.26 2.01 7.39
C ARG A 68 -11.58 3.40 6.87
N ASP A 69 -11.53 3.53 5.55
CA ASP A 69 -12.17 4.59 4.78
C ASP A 69 -12.99 3.98 3.61
N SER A 70 -13.31 4.80 2.61
CA SER A 70 -14.08 4.38 1.44
C SER A 70 -13.30 3.46 0.49
N ARG A 71 -11.97 3.40 0.58
CA ARG A 71 -11.07 2.71 -0.36
C ARG A 71 -10.27 1.60 0.29
N VAL A 72 -9.87 1.75 1.55
CA VAL A 72 -9.05 0.78 2.27
C VAL A 72 -9.72 0.42 3.58
N SER A 73 -9.73 -0.88 3.91
CA SER A 73 -10.05 -1.36 5.24
C SER A 73 -8.98 -2.32 5.72
N LEU A 74 -8.63 -2.24 7.00
CA LEU A 74 -7.82 -3.23 7.68
C LEU A 74 -8.54 -3.64 8.95
N TYR A 75 -8.58 -4.95 9.18
CA TYR A 75 -9.08 -5.52 10.41
C TYR A 75 -8.17 -6.66 10.87
N ILE A 76 -7.53 -6.45 12.02
CA ILE A 76 -6.75 -7.45 12.75
C ILE A 76 -7.57 -7.84 14.00
N PRO A 77 -8.22 -9.01 13.99
CA PRO A 77 -9.07 -9.46 15.10
C PRO A 77 -8.29 -9.79 16.39
N ARG A 78 -9.02 -9.98 17.50
CA ARG A 78 -8.49 -10.57 18.74
C ARG A 78 -8.46 -12.09 18.63
N GLY A 79 -7.43 -12.73 19.17
CA GLY A 79 -7.36 -14.17 19.41
C GLY A 79 -6.62 -14.98 18.35
N GLU A 80 -6.02 -16.09 18.78
CA GLU A 80 -5.36 -17.06 17.90
C GLU A 80 -6.33 -17.69 16.90
N GLY A 81 -5.86 -17.90 15.66
CA GLY A 81 -6.65 -18.51 14.59
C GLY A 81 -7.61 -17.56 13.86
N SER A 82 -7.79 -16.34 14.36
CA SER A 82 -8.59 -15.31 13.69
C SER A 82 -7.83 -14.72 12.49
N ARG A 83 -8.53 -14.52 11.36
CA ARG A 83 -7.92 -14.04 10.12
C ARG A 83 -7.92 -12.52 10.03
N THR A 84 -6.79 -11.96 9.58
CA THR A 84 -6.70 -10.55 9.20
C THR A 84 -7.42 -10.34 7.87
N VAL A 85 -8.18 -9.25 7.77
CA VAL A 85 -8.88 -8.84 6.55
C VAL A 85 -8.31 -7.52 6.06
N LEU A 86 -7.83 -7.51 4.82
CA LEU A 86 -7.39 -6.34 4.08
C LEU A 86 -8.37 -6.07 2.93
N GLY A 87 -9.12 -4.97 3.01
CA GLY A 87 -9.98 -4.48 1.95
C GLY A 87 -9.26 -3.43 1.10
N LEU A 88 -9.31 -3.58 -0.22
CA LEU A 88 -8.76 -2.67 -1.22
C LEU A 88 -9.81 -2.45 -2.32
N ASP A 89 -10.39 -1.26 -2.37
CA ASP A 89 -11.39 -0.81 -3.36
C ASP A 89 -12.50 -1.84 -3.61
N GLY A 90 -13.11 -2.32 -2.52
CA GLY A 90 -14.18 -3.33 -2.55
C GLY A 90 -13.71 -4.79 -2.58
N VAL A 91 -12.43 -5.06 -2.81
CA VAL A 91 -11.86 -6.41 -2.78
C VAL A 91 -11.33 -6.74 -1.40
N HIS A 92 -11.74 -7.89 -0.85
CA HIS A 92 -11.32 -8.33 0.47
C HIS A 92 -10.36 -9.51 0.38
N ILE A 93 -9.22 -9.38 1.07
CA ILE A 93 -8.16 -10.37 1.14
C ILE A 93 -8.06 -10.86 2.58
N THR A 94 -8.17 -12.16 2.76
CA THR A 94 -8.11 -12.82 4.07
C THR A 94 -6.78 -13.54 4.21
N MET A 95 -6.04 -13.25 5.28
CA MET A 95 -4.71 -13.82 5.54
C MET A 95 -4.51 -14.07 7.04
N THR A 96 -3.46 -14.80 7.44
CA THR A 96 -3.07 -14.87 8.85
C THR A 96 -2.49 -13.53 9.32
N PRO A 97 -2.46 -13.27 10.64
CA PRO A 97 -1.75 -12.11 11.18
C PRO A 97 -0.26 -12.07 10.77
N GLU A 98 0.41 -13.23 10.72
CA GLU A 98 1.82 -13.32 10.33
C GLU A 98 2.04 -12.95 8.87
N GLU A 99 1.19 -13.47 7.97
CA GLU A 99 1.20 -13.11 6.54
C GLU A 99 0.98 -11.61 6.34
N TYR A 100 0.04 -11.03 7.09
CA TYR A 100 -0.19 -9.59 7.07
C TYR A 100 1.02 -8.79 7.54
N LEU A 101 1.64 -9.17 8.67
CA LEU A 101 2.78 -8.45 9.21
C LEU A 101 4.00 -8.54 8.29
N ALA A 102 4.21 -9.69 7.64
CA ALA A 102 5.25 -9.84 6.62
C ALA A 102 4.99 -8.96 5.40
N LEU A 103 3.74 -8.94 4.91
CA LEU A 103 3.32 -8.09 3.80
C LEU A 103 3.52 -6.60 4.11
N GLU A 104 3.10 -6.18 5.30
CA GLU A 104 3.24 -4.81 5.77
C GLU A 104 4.70 -4.40 5.86
N ALA A 105 5.53 -5.21 6.53
CA ALA A 105 6.96 -4.92 6.66
C ALA A 105 7.64 -4.82 5.28
N GLY A 106 7.30 -5.72 4.34
CA GLY A 106 7.79 -5.69 2.98
C GLY A 106 7.37 -4.43 2.22
N LEU A 107 6.09 -4.04 2.29
CA LEU A 107 5.60 -2.84 1.61
C LEU A 107 6.23 -1.57 2.20
N LEU A 108 6.28 -1.46 3.53
CA LEU A 108 6.86 -0.28 4.18
C LEU A 108 8.37 -0.16 3.91
N ALA A 109 9.10 -1.28 3.85
CA ALA A 109 10.49 -1.29 3.45
C ALA A 109 10.68 -0.83 1.98
N ALA A 110 9.84 -1.30 1.07
CA ALA A 110 9.88 -0.88 -0.34
C ALA A 110 9.55 0.61 -0.51
N VAL A 111 8.57 1.13 0.24
CA VAL A 111 8.18 2.54 0.24
C VAL A 111 9.28 3.43 0.83
N ALA A 112 10.03 2.93 1.81
CA ALA A 112 11.14 3.63 2.43
C ALA A 112 12.47 3.48 1.66
N ALA A 113 12.49 2.72 0.55
CA ALA A 113 13.72 2.51 -0.22
C ALA A 113 14.26 3.85 -0.76
N PRO A 114 15.58 4.10 -0.72
CA PRO A 114 16.17 5.41 -1.05
C PRO A 114 15.86 5.92 -2.47
N ASP A 115 15.64 5.01 -3.42
CA ASP A 115 15.28 5.29 -4.80
C ASP A 115 13.77 5.45 -5.02
N VAL A 116 12.94 4.97 -4.10
CA VAL A 116 11.47 5.05 -4.15
C VAL A 116 10.95 6.25 -3.38
N ALA A 117 11.48 6.50 -2.18
CA ALA A 117 10.98 7.53 -1.27
C ALA A 117 10.93 8.95 -1.89
N PRO A 118 11.93 9.42 -2.66
CA PRO A 118 11.87 10.72 -3.31
C PRO A 118 10.74 10.81 -4.35
N VAL A 119 10.54 9.76 -5.14
CA VAL A 119 9.48 9.70 -6.16
C VAL A 119 8.10 9.73 -5.51
N LEU A 120 7.93 9.02 -4.40
CA LEU A 120 6.69 9.06 -3.62
C LEU A 120 6.44 10.42 -2.98
N ALA A 121 7.49 11.14 -2.58
CA ALA A 121 7.36 12.51 -2.09
C ALA A 121 6.90 13.48 -3.19
N GLU A 122 7.41 13.35 -4.41
CA GLU A 122 6.93 14.11 -5.57
C GLU A 122 5.46 13.80 -5.88
N LEU A 123 5.09 12.52 -5.87
CA LEU A 123 3.70 12.10 -6.08
C LEU A 123 2.76 12.66 -5.00
N ARG A 124 3.17 12.66 -3.73
CA ARG A 124 2.43 13.31 -2.63
C ARG A 124 2.26 14.81 -2.84
N ALA A 125 3.27 15.50 -3.35
CA ALA A 125 3.17 16.93 -3.61
C ALA A 125 2.14 17.25 -4.72
N VAL A 126 1.96 16.34 -5.69
CA VAL A 126 1.04 16.52 -6.82
C VAL A 126 -0.38 16.06 -6.49
N TYR A 127 -0.51 14.89 -5.86
CA TYR A 127 -1.80 14.21 -5.65
C TYR A 127 -2.32 14.33 -4.20
N GLY A 128 -1.49 14.78 -3.26
CA GLY A 128 -1.81 14.88 -1.84
C GLY A 128 -1.68 13.54 -1.09
N ASP A 129 -1.65 13.66 0.24
CA ASP A 129 -1.90 12.56 1.17
C ASP A 129 -3.41 12.50 1.44
N LEU A 130 -4.16 11.83 0.57
CA LEU A 130 -5.59 11.58 0.80
C LEU A 130 -5.81 10.79 2.09
#